data_AF-A0A7J5BAZ1-F1
#
_entry.id   AF-A0A7J5BAZ1-F1
#
_cell.length_a   1.000
_cell.length_b   1.000
_cell.length_c   1.000
_cell.angle_alpha   90.00
_cell.angle_beta   90.00
_cell.angle_gamma   90.00
#
_symmetry.space_group_name_H-M   'P 1'
#
loop_
_entity.id
_entity.type
_entity.pdbx_description
1 polymer ?
#
loop_
_entity_poly.entity_id
_entity_poly.type
_entity_poly.pdbx_seq_one_letter_code
_entity_poly.pdbx_strand_id
1 'polypeptide(L)'
;MFTGLIEEIGTVLALEQSPERPDAVLTVNASIVTADARPGDSIAVNGVCLTVVDLFADGSFTADVMPETIERSTLAQFEPGTRVNLERAMRADARLGGHIVQGHVDGIATLEVRVPGERWDDLRFSIDPALTRYIAEKGSISINGTSLTVTEVDASGFGVSIIPTTSEATTIGALQPGDRVNIEVDVLAKYVERALEARFETSTYQPAHLRQDSRPSRLSQPGQFNQPGQLNQAGHLNHPGHLNAEAAIATEGMLR
;
A
#
# COMPACT_ATOMS: atom_id res chain seq x y z
N MET A 1 12.02 2.75 8.86
CA MET A 1 11.49 2.65 10.24
C MET A 1 11.57 4.03 10.86
N PHE A 2 10.52 4.38 11.58
CA PHE A 2 10.22 5.70 12.13
C PHE A 2 9.69 5.52 13.56
N THR A 3 9.44 6.63 14.24
CA THR A 3 8.95 6.65 15.63
C THR A 3 7.53 7.19 15.75
N GLY A 4 7.07 7.87 14.70
CA GLY A 4 5.84 8.62 14.66
C GLY A 4 5.89 9.95 15.41
N LEU A 5 7.09 10.49 15.64
CA LEU A 5 7.27 11.84 16.16
C LEU A 5 7.58 12.76 14.99
N ILE A 6 6.57 13.52 14.57
CA ILE A 6 6.65 14.41 13.42
C ILE A 6 7.71 15.50 13.68
N GLU A 7 8.60 15.69 12.71
CA GLU A 7 9.71 16.63 12.80
C GLU A 7 9.36 18.00 12.22
N GLU A 8 8.56 18.02 11.15
CA GLU A 8 8.04 19.25 10.57
C GLU A 8 6.75 19.02 9.77
N ILE A 9 6.06 20.12 9.44
CA ILE A 9 4.97 20.13 8.47
C ILE A 9 5.48 20.72 7.16
N GLY A 10 5.60 19.88 6.14
CA GLY A 10 5.97 20.28 4.78
C GLY A 10 4.79 20.73 3.93
N THR A 11 5.07 21.02 2.66
CA THR A 11 4.06 21.39 1.66
C THR A 11 4.25 20.57 0.40
N VAL A 12 3.19 19.94 -0.09
CA VAL A 12 3.19 19.34 -1.42
C VAL A 12 3.30 20.43 -2.47
N LEU A 13 4.27 20.31 -3.37
CA LEU A 13 4.41 21.21 -4.52
C LEU A 13 3.74 20.64 -5.76
N ALA A 14 3.82 19.32 -5.95
CA ALA A 14 3.22 18.64 -7.09
C ALA A 14 3.03 17.14 -6.79
N LEU A 15 2.02 16.54 -7.41
CA LEU A 15 1.88 15.09 -7.58
C LEU A 15 1.60 14.83 -9.05
N GLU A 16 2.60 14.34 -9.77
CA GLU A 16 2.56 14.18 -11.22
C GLU A 16 2.35 12.71 -11.58
N GLN A 17 1.25 12.41 -12.27
CA GLN A 17 0.97 11.10 -12.85
C GLN A 17 1.11 11.18 -14.37
N SER A 18 1.83 10.23 -14.97
CA SER A 18 1.95 10.14 -16.43
C SER A 18 1.02 9.07 -16.97
N PRO A 19 0.29 9.29 -18.08
CA PRO A 19 -0.44 8.21 -18.75
C PRO A 19 0.46 7.05 -19.22
N GLU A 20 1.76 7.31 -19.38
CA GLU A 20 2.74 6.35 -19.91
C GLU A 20 3.40 5.50 -18.82
N ARG A 21 3.27 5.89 -17.54
CA ARG A 21 3.82 5.13 -16.42
C ARG A 21 2.80 4.94 -15.31
N PRO A 22 2.76 3.78 -14.66
CA PRO A 22 1.79 3.53 -13.60
C PRO A 22 2.12 4.27 -12.29
N ASP A 23 3.36 4.74 -12.11
CA ASP A 23 3.82 5.45 -10.92
C ASP A 23 3.50 6.96 -10.97
N ALA A 24 3.55 7.60 -9.80
CA ALA A 24 3.47 9.05 -9.67
C ALA A 24 4.78 9.60 -9.10
N VAL A 25 5.10 10.86 -9.43
CA VAL A 25 6.20 11.60 -8.80
C VAL A 25 5.61 12.62 -7.84
N LEU A 26 5.90 12.47 -6.55
CA LEU A 26 5.53 13.43 -5.52
C LEU A 26 6.70 14.39 -5.28
N THR A 27 6.43 15.69 -5.31
CA THR A 27 7.39 16.73 -4.91
C THR A 27 6.90 17.42 -3.64
N VAL A 28 7.75 17.47 -2.61
CA VAL A 28 7.43 18.08 -1.30
C VAL A 28 8.51 19.09 -0.93
N ASN A 29 8.10 20.29 -0.52
CA ASN A 29 8.97 21.26 0.12
C ASN A 29 9.06 21.01 1.62
N ALA A 30 10.29 20.92 2.11
CA ALA A 30 10.64 20.66 3.50
C ALA A 30 11.99 21.30 3.81
N SER A 31 12.35 21.43 5.08
CA SER A 31 13.59 22.10 5.48
C SER A 31 14.40 21.31 6.49
N ILE A 32 13.73 20.65 7.44
CA ILE A 32 14.35 19.88 8.51
C ILE A 32 14.71 18.48 8.02
N VAL A 33 13.76 17.78 7.40
CA VAL A 33 13.95 16.38 6.97
C VAL A 33 14.87 16.26 5.75
N THR A 34 15.06 17.33 4.98
CA THR A 34 15.96 17.38 3.82
C THR A 34 17.36 17.91 4.15
N ALA A 35 17.58 18.42 5.36
CA ALA A 35 18.86 19.04 5.76
C ALA A 35 20.06 18.09 5.68
N ASP A 36 19.84 16.79 5.90
CA ASP A 36 20.86 15.74 5.85
C ASP A 36 20.47 14.53 4.99
N ALA A 37 19.36 14.63 4.25
CA ALA A 37 18.89 13.58 3.36
C ALA A 37 19.81 13.40 2.15
N ARG A 38 19.78 12.19 1.59
CA ARG A 38 20.47 11.80 0.36
C ARG A 38 19.51 11.00 -0.52
N PRO A 39 19.73 10.96 -1.85
CA PRO A 39 19.05 10.01 -2.71
C PRO A 39 19.17 8.59 -2.17
N GLY A 40 18.05 7.89 -2.07
CA GLY A 40 17.94 6.56 -1.48
C GLY A 40 17.57 6.53 0.01
N ASP A 41 17.63 7.66 0.73
CA ASP A 41 17.13 7.74 2.10
C ASP A 41 15.60 7.68 2.15
N SER A 42 15.04 7.32 3.30
CA SER A 42 13.59 7.24 3.49
C SER A 42 13.06 8.39 4.35
N ILE A 43 11.98 9.02 3.88
CA ILE A 43 11.21 10.05 4.59
C ILE A 43 9.76 9.59 4.63
N ALA A 44 9.13 9.64 5.82
CA ALA A 44 7.71 9.41 5.96
C ALA A 44 6.94 10.69 5.59
N VAL A 45 6.00 10.59 4.65
CA VAL A 45 5.08 11.68 4.26
C VAL A 45 3.66 11.29 4.64
N ASN A 46 3.08 11.98 5.63
CA ASN A 46 1.83 11.57 6.28
C ASN A 46 1.84 10.06 6.65
N GLY A 47 2.97 9.57 7.16
CA GLY A 47 3.14 8.16 7.55
C GLY A 47 3.35 7.18 6.40
N VAL A 48 3.48 7.64 5.15
CA VAL A 48 3.89 6.79 4.03
C VAL A 48 5.41 6.87 3.87
N CYS A 49 6.11 5.75 4.00
CA CYS A 49 7.55 5.67 3.75
C CYS A 49 7.82 5.87 2.26
N LEU A 50 8.51 6.95 1.91
CA LEU A 50 8.91 7.25 0.54
C LEU A 50 10.43 7.38 0.45
N THR A 51 10.98 6.91 -0.67
CA THR A 51 12.42 6.99 -0.95
C THR A 51 12.72 8.29 -1.68
N VAL A 52 13.68 9.06 -1.18
CA VAL A 52 14.16 10.28 -1.82
C VAL A 52 14.83 9.95 -3.15
N VAL A 53 14.37 10.56 -4.24
CA VAL A 53 14.95 10.43 -5.58
C VAL A 53 15.87 11.61 -5.87
N ASP A 54 15.32 12.83 -5.87
CA ASP A 54 16.09 14.07 -6.05
C ASP A 54 15.94 15.00 -4.85
N LEU A 55 16.95 15.86 -4.66
CA LEU A 55 16.99 16.94 -3.69
C LEU A 55 17.33 18.25 -4.39
N PHE A 56 16.62 19.31 -4.03
CA PHE A 56 16.77 20.61 -4.66
C PHE A 56 17.31 21.67 -3.68
N ALA A 57 17.91 22.73 -4.23
CA ALA A 57 18.55 23.78 -3.45
C ALA A 57 17.57 24.60 -2.58
N ASP A 58 16.26 24.55 -2.89
CA ASP A 58 15.20 25.20 -2.13
C ASP A 58 14.64 24.34 -0.98
N GLY A 59 15.27 23.19 -0.71
CA GLY A 59 14.88 22.24 0.32
C GLY A 59 13.83 21.22 -0.13
N SER A 60 13.29 21.33 -1.34
CA SER A 60 12.35 20.33 -1.84
C SER A 60 13.02 19.00 -2.19
N PHE A 61 12.24 17.92 -2.18
CA PHE A 61 12.65 16.61 -2.62
C PHE A 61 11.56 15.94 -3.46
N THR A 62 11.96 14.99 -4.30
CA THR A 62 11.04 14.13 -5.06
C THR A 62 11.07 12.69 -4.52
N ALA A 63 9.95 12.00 -4.71
CA ALA A 63 9.86 10.56 -4.50
C ALA A 63 8.94 9.91 -5.54
N ASP A 64 9.34 8.73 -6.02
CA ASP A 64 8.48 7.88 -6.83
C ASP A 64 7.47 7.16 -5.92
N VAL A 65 6.20 7.19 -6.32
CA VAL A 65 5.08 6.63 -5.58
C VAL A 65 4.44 5.52 -6.41
N MET A 66 4.43 4.31 -5.84
CA MET A 66 3.86 3.14 -6.50
C MET A 66 2.32 3.23 -6.56
N PRO A 67 1.66 2.62 -7.57
CA PRO A 67 0.21 2.59 -7.69
C PRO A 67 -0.50 2.10 -6.42
N GLU A 68 -0.01 1.01 -5.82
CA GLU A 68 -0.55 0.45 -4.58
C GLU A 68 -0.54 1.48 -3.45
N THR A 69 0.52 2.28 -3.34
CA THR A 69 0.67 3.32 -2.33
C THR A 69 -0.33 4.44 -2.56
N ILE A 70 -0.55 4.84 -3.81
CA ILE A 70 -1.56 5.86 -4.17
C ILE A 70 -2.96 5.37 -3.79
N GLU A 71 -3.30 4.12 -4.09
CA GLU A 71 -4.62 3.54 -3.84
C GLU A 71 -4.92 3.37 -2.35
N ARG A 72 -3.91 2.96 -1.55
CA ARG A 72 -4.10 2.63 -0.13
C ARG A 72 -3.93 3.80 0.83
N SER A 73 -3.54 4.97 0.34
CA SER A 73 -3.27 6.13 1.19
C SER A 73 -4.01 7.37 0.71
N THR A 74 -3.95 8.44 1.50
CA THR A 74 -4.50 9.74 1.14
C THR A 74 -3.68 10.46 0.07
N LEU A 75 -2.55 9.91 -0.38
CA LEU A 75 -1.67 10.58 -1.36
C LEU A 75 -2.40 10.93 -2.66
N ALA A 76 -3.36 10.11 -3.10
CA ALA A 76 -4.16 10.38 -4.30
C ALA A 76 -4.94 11.70 -4.26
N GLN A 77 -5.15 12.27 -3.07
CA GLN A 77 -5.89 13.52 -2.84
C GLN A 77 -4.97 14.74 -2.74
N PHE A 78 -3.65 14.54 -2.88
CA PHE A 78 -2.69 15.62 -2.70
C PHE A 78 -2.73 16.57 -3.89
N GLU A 79 -2.92 17.85 -3.55
CA GLU A 79 -2.83 18.97 -4.48
C GLU A 79 -1.70 19.92 -4.04
N PRO A 80 -1.15 20.74 -4.96
CA PRO A 80 -0.21 21.80 -4.59
C PRO A 80 -0.74 22.66 -3.43
N GLY A 81 0.07 22.83 -2.39
CA GLY A 81 -0.30 23.53 -1.15
C GLY A 81 -0.78 22.61 -0.02
N THR A 82 -1.02 21.33 -0.29
CA THR A 82 -1.39 20.36 0.76
C THR A 82 -0.30 20.30 1.84
N ARG A 83 -0.72 20.43 3.10
CA ARG A 83 0.17 20.36 4.27
C ARG A 83 0.35 18.90 4.69
N VAL A 84 1.58 18.48 4.94
CA VAL A 84 1.92 17.07 5.23
C VAL A 84 2.87 16.95 6.41
N ASN A 85 2.66 15.96 7.27
CA ASN A 85 3.59 15.58 8.32
C ASN A 85 4.81 14.91 7.71
N LEU A 86 6.00 15.27 8.19
CA LEU A 86 7.27 14.70 7.74
C LEU A 86 8.10 14.17 8.91
N GLU A 87 8.70 13.00 8.72
CA GLU A 87 9.65 12.38 9.66
C GLU A 87 10.75 11.64 8.89
N ARG A 88 12.02 11.82 9.27
CA ARG A 88 13.15 11.06 8.73
C ARG A 88 13.16 9.64 9.28
N ALA A 89 13.75 8.71 8.52
CA ALA A 89 14.05 7.39 9.05
C ALA A 89 14.91 7.48 10.32
N MET A 90 14.49 6.73 11.35
CA MET A 90 15.16 6.75 12.65
C MET A 90 16.57 6.13 12.54
N ARG A 91 17.57 6.84 13.08
CA ARG A 91 18.91 6.27 13.25
C ARG A 91 18.90 5.16 14.31
N ALA A 92 19.76 4.15 14.14
CA ALA A 92 19.86 3.03 15.08
C ALA A 92 20.31 3.44 16.50
N ASP A 93 21.01 4.57 16.64
CA ASP A 93 21.50 5.14 17.91
C ASP A 93 20.54 6.17 18.54
N ALA A 94 19.39 6.42 17.91
CA ALA A 94 18.42 7.39 18.38
C ALA A 94 17.48 6.83 19.46
N ARG A 95 16.69 7.73 20.06
CA ARG A 95 15.63 7.37 20.99
C ARG A 95 14.35 7.03 20.23
N LEU A 96 13.74 5.89 20.54
CA LEU A 96 12.39 5.56 20.11
C LEU A 96 11.38 6.25 21.04
N GLY A 97 11.01 7.50 20.71
CA GLY A 97 10.17 8.33 21.57
C GLY A 97 8.66 8.08 21.43
N GLY A 98 8.21 7.57 20.27
CA GLY A 98 6.86 7.06 20.06
C GLY A 98 6.84 5.53 20.09
N HIS A 99 6.30 4.91 19.04
CA HIS A 99 6.31 3.46 18.86
C HIS A 99 6.96 3.08 17.53
N ILE A 100 7.04 1.78 17.22
CA ILE A 100 7.60 1.32 15.96
C ILE A 100 6.61 1.64 14.84
N VAL A 101 6.96 2.62 14.00
CA VAL A 101 6.24 2.96 12.78
C VAL A 101 7.08 2.51 11.59
N GLN A 102 6.52 1.71 10.70
CA GLN A 102 7.19 1.22 9.49
C GLN A 102 7.12 2.23 8.36
N GLY A 103 6.05 3.03 8.33
CA GLY A 103 5.65 3.87 7.22
C GLY A 103 4.86 3.10 6.16
N HIS A 104 4.18 2.03 6.58
CA HIS A 104 3.41 1.13 5.71
C HIS A 104 1.93 1.26 6.06
N VAL A 105 1.26 2.23 5.42
CA VAL A 105 -0.15 2.53 5.66
C VAL A 105 -1.03 1.30 5.38
N ASP A 106 -1.85 0.94 6.35
CA ASP A 106 -2.76 -0.20 6.28
C ASP A 106 -4.12 0.19 5.69
N GLY A 107 -4.53 1.43 5.89
CA GLY A 107 -5.77 1.95 5.35
C GLY A 107 -5.99 3.41 5.71
N ILE A 108 -7.21 3.86 5.45
CA ILE A 108 -7.63 5.24 5.64
C ILE A 108 -8.76 5.26 6.67
N ALA A 109 -8.67 6.18 7.62
CA ALA A 109 -9.76 6.50 8.52
C ALA A 109 -10.34 7.88 8.20
N THR A 110 -11.57 8.12 8.64
CA THR A 110 -12.26 9.40 8.51
C THR A 110 -12.53 9.97 9.89
N LEU A 111 -12.19 11.24 10.12
CA LEU A 111 -12.54 11.93 11.36
C LEU A 111 -14.07 12.12 11.41
N GLU A 112 -14.73 11.59 12.42
CA GLU A 112 -16.18 11.71 12.57
C GLU A 112 -16.55 12.82 13.54
N VAL A 113 -15.82 12.90 14.65
CA VAL A 113 -16.12 13.83 15.73
C VAL A 113 -14.81 14.40 16.26
N ARG A 114 -14.81 15.70 16.50
CA ARG A 114 -13.80 16.40 17.31
C ARG A 114 -14.52 17.13 18.42
N VAL A 115 -14.17 16.83 19.67
CA VAL A 115 -14.69 17.51 20.86
C VAL A 115 -13.57 18.36 21.44
N PRO A 116 -13.62 19.69 21.28
CA PRO A 116 -12.61 20.57 21.86
C PRO A 116 -12.70 20.57 23.38
N GLY A 117 -11.55 20.45 24.05
CA GLY A 117 -11.42 20.59 25.49
C GLY A 117 -10.52 21.76 25.88
N GLU A 118 -10.41 22.03 27.19
CA GLU A 118 -9.55 23.12 27.68
C GLU A 118 -8.05 22.81 27.51
N ARG A 119 -7.66 21.54 27.59
CA ARG A 119 -6.25 21.10 27.57
C ARG A 119 -5.92 20.04 26.52
N TRP A 120 -6.91 19.47 25.85
CA TRP A 120 -6.75 18.52 24.75
C TRP A 120 -8.08 18.42 24.00
N ASP A 121 -8.00 17.97 22.76
CA ASP A 121 -9.18 17.64 21.97
C ASP A 121 -9.34 16.13 21.90
N ASP A 122 -10.57 15.65 22.03
CA ASP A 122 -10.90 14.23 21.81
C ASP A 122 -11.40 14.05 20.38
N LEU A 123 -10.77 13.12 19.65
CA LEU A 123 -11.07 12.84 18.25
C LEU A 123 -11.56 11.40 18.11
N ARG A 124 -12.61 11.19 17.31
CA ARG A 124 -13.15 9.88 16.97
C ARG A 124 -13.07 9.64 15.47
N PHE A 125 -12.51 8.51 15.08
CA PHE A 125 -12.31 8.14 13.67
C PHE A 125 -13.05 6.86 13.30
N SER A 126 -13.82 6.85 12.21
CA SER A 126 -14.25 5.59 11.60
C SER A 126 -13.18 5.01 10.70
N ILE A 127 -13.12 3.69 10.66
CA ILE A 127 -12.15 2.93 9.88
C ILE A 127 -12.79 1.64 9.38
N ASP A 128 -12.18 1.00 8.39
CA ASP A 128 -12.56 -0.36 7.99
C ASP A 128 -12.59 -1.29 9.23
N PRO A 129 -13.74 -1.93 9.53
CA PRO A 129 -13.86 -2.88 10.63
C PRO A 129 -12.78 -3.97 10.63
N ALA A 130 -12.27 -4.36 9.46
CA ALA A 130 -11.18 -5.33 9.35
C ALA A 130 -9.88 -4.87 10.02
N LEU A 131 -9.66 -3.56 10.20
CA LEU A 131 -8.49 -3.00 10.87
C LEU A 131 -8.68 -2.87 12.39
N THR A 132 -9.92 -2.81 12.88
CA THR A 132 -10.20 -2.62 14.33
C THR A 132 -9.61 -3.72 15.20
N ARG A 133 -9.46 -4.95 14.69
CA ARG A 133 -8.83 -6.07 15.42
C ARG A 133 -7.34 -5.87 15.74
N TYR A 134 -6.68 -4.92 15.08
CA TYR A 134 -5.29 -4.55 15.36
C TYR A 134 -5.17 -3.35 16.30
N ILE A 135 -6.29 -2.77 16.71
CA ILE A 135 -6.36 -1.57 17.54
C ILE A 135 -6.84 -1.99 18.93
N ALA A 136 -6.10 -1.60 19.96
CA ALA A 136 -6.43 -1.89 21.35
C ALA A 136 -6.54 -0.59 22.15
N GLU A 137 -7.48 -0.52 23.09
CA GLU A 137 -7.52 0.55 24.08
C GLU A 137 -6.16 0.65 24.80
N LYS A 138 -5.60 1.86 24.90
CA LYS A 138 -4.25 2.15 25.41
C LYS A 138 -3.10 1.57 24.57
N GLY A 139 -3.40 1.01 23.41
CA GLY A 139 -2.42 0.63 22.40
C GLY A 139 -1.91 1.83 21.60
N SER A 140 -0.89 1.58 20.78
CA SER A 140 -0.32 2.56 19.87
C SER A 140 -1.06 2.54 18.53
N ILE A 141 -1.15 3.71 17.89
CA ILE A 141 -1.61 3.86 16.52
C ILE A 141 -0.88 5.01 15.85
N SER A 142 -0.66 4.94 14.54
CA SER A 142 -0.10 6.03 13.75
C SER A 142 -1.18 6.67 12.88
N ILE A 143 -1.39 7.98 13.03
CA ILE A 143 -2.33 8.78 12.23
C ILE A 143 -1.55 9.83 11.44
N ASN A 144 -1.58 9.75 10.10
CA ASN A 144 -0.73 10.57 9.23
C ASN A 144 0.75 10.56 9.69
N GLY A 145 1.24 9.40 10.14
CA GLY A 145 2.58 9.25 10.69
C GLY A 145 2.73 9.66 12.15
N THR A 146 1.72 10.26 12.78
CA THR A 146 1.81 10.69 14.19
C THR A 146 1.49 9.53 15.13
N SER A 147 2.44 9.15 15.97
CA SER A 147 2.28 8.17 17.03
C SER A 147 1.37 8.68 18.13
N LEU A 148 0.27 7.98 18.39
CA LEU A 148 -0.74 8.34 19.37
C LEU A 148 -1.16 7.12 20.22
N THR A 149 -1.79 7.42 21.35
CA THR A 149 -2.40 6.41 22.21
C THR A 149 -3.90 6.34 21.97
N VAL A 150 -4.40 5.15 21.71
CA VAL A 150 -5.84 4.88 21.53
C VAL A 150 -6.55 5.04 22.88
N THR A 151 -7.60 5.85 22.92
CA THR A 151 -8.41 6.08 24.12
C THR A 151 -9.62 5.17 24.22
N GLU A 152 -10.18 4.78 23.07
CA GLU A 152 -11.30 3.85 22.95
C GLU A 152 -11.28 3.16 21.59
N VAL A 153 -11.93 2.00 21.50
CA VAL A 153 -12.10 1.26 20.25
C VAL A 153 -13.38 0.44 20.30
N ASP A 154 -14.10 0.39 19.18
CA ASP A 154 -15.24 -0.49 18.95
C ASP A 154 -15.19 -1.07 17.53
N ALA A 155 -16.27 -1.75 17.10
CA ALA A 155 -16.34 -2.41 15.80
C ALA A 155 -16.31 -1.45 14.59
N SER A 156 -16.56 -0.16 14.79
CA SER A 156 -16.63 0.85 13.73
C SER A 156 -15.46 1.84 13.72
N GLY A 157 -14.66 1.87 14.79
CA GLY A 157 -13.42 2.63 14.80
C GLY A 157 -12.84 2.86 16.19
N PHE A 158 -12.08 3.94 16.33
CA PHE A 158 -11.31 4.24 17.52
C PHE A 158 -11.26 5.74 17.84
N GLY A 159 -10.86 6.05 19.06
CA GLY A 159 -10.64 7.42 19.54
C GLY A 159 -9.20 7.67 19.98
N VAL A 160 -8.79 8.94 19.97
CA VAL A 160 -7.52 9.44 20.50
C VAL A 160 -7.73 10.81 21.14
N SER A 161 -6.86 11.19 22.09
CA SER A 161 -6.81 12.55 22.63
C SER A 161 -5.55 13.26 22.12
N ILE A 162 -5.69 14.52 21.71
CA ILE A 162 -4.62 15.33 21.13
C ILE A 162 -4.29 16.51 22.04
N ILE A 163 -3.05 16.54 22.53
CA ILE A 163 -2.54 17.65 23.34
C ILE A 163 -2.14 18.86 22.46
N PRO A 164 -2.06 20.09 23.01
CA PRO A 164 -1.79 21.30 22.24
C PRO A 164 -0.49 21.22 21.45
N THR A 165 0.58 20.68 22.06
CA THR A 165 1.88 20.53 21.39
C THR A 165 1.78 19.65 20.13
N THR A 166 1.04 18.53 20.17
CA THR A 166 0.84 17.66 19.01
C THR A 166 -0.09 18.32 17.98
N SER A 167 -1.12 19.03 18.44
CA SER A 167 -2.04 19.79 17.58
C SER A 167 -1.29 20.86 16.77
N GLU A 168 -0.38 21.59 17.40
CA GLU A 168 0.42 22.65 16.76
C GLU A 168 1.52 22.08 15.84
N ALA A 169 2.14 20.97 16.25
CA ALA A 169 3.28 20.39 15.53
C ALA A 169 2.89 19.50 14.34
N THR A 170 1.61 19.15 14.18
CA THR A 170 1.16 18.18 13.16
C THR A 170 -0.08 18.67 12.41
N THR A 171 -0.35 18.04 11.26
CA THR A 171 -1.56 18.31 10.46
C THR A 171 -2.85 17.91 11.17
N ILE A 172 -2.79 17.13 12.26
CA ILE A 172 -3.96 16.71 13.04
C ILE A 172 -4.70 17.91 13.62
N GLY A 173 -3.98 18.97 14.01
CA GLY A 173 -4.58 20.17 14.59
C GLY A 173 -5.55 20.90 13.65
N ALA A 174 -5.39 20.74 12.33
CA ALA A 174 -6.25 21.35 11.32
C ALA A 174 -7.43 20.47 10.88
N LEU A 175 -7.49 19.20 11.31
CA LEU A 175 -8.53 18.27 10.86
C LEU A 175 -9.93 18.69 11.30
N GLN A 176 -10.88 18.49 10.40
CA GLN A 176 -12.30 18.68 10.58
C GLN A 176 -13.05 17.35 10.35
N PRO A 177 -14.25 17.18 10.95
CA PRO A 177 -15.11 16.05 10.63
C PRO A 177 -15.31 15.90 9.12
N GLY A 178 -15.09 14.69 8.60
CA GLY A 178 -15.07 14.36 7.17
C GLY A 178 -13.68 14.21 6.58
N ASP A 179 -12.63 14.74 7.23
CA ASP A 179 -11.27 14.63 6.73
C ASP A 179 -10.74 13.19 6.84
N ARG A 180 -9.93 12.82 5.86
CA ARG A 180 -9.35 11.47 5.72
C ARG A 180 -7.89 11.47 6.16
N VAL A 181 -7.49 10.41 6.84
CA VAL A 181 -6.13 10.26 7.38
C VAL A 181 -5.58 8.86 7.10
N ASN A 182 -4.27 8.79 6.85
CA ASN A 182 -3.55 7.53 6.77
C ASN A 182 -3.46 6.88 8.14
N ILE A 183 -3.72 5.58 8.20
CA ILE A 183 -3.59 4.78 9.41
C ILE A 183 -2.55 3.68 9.20
N GLU A 184 -1.60 3.60 10.12
CA GLU A 184 -0.78 2.42 10.32
C GLU A 184 -1.07 1.87 11.72
N VAL A 185 -1.49 0.61 11.79
CA VAL A 185 -1.71 -0.09 13.07
C VAL A 185 -0.39 -0.61 13.62
N ASP A 186 -0.29 -0.79 14.94
CA ASP A 186 0.93 -1.28 15.55
C ASP A 186 1.36 -2.63 14.95
N VAL A 187 2.57 -2.68 14.40
CA VAL A 187 3.12 -3.87 13.75
C VAL A 187 3.13 -5.09 14.70
N LEU A 188 3.23 -4.85 16.01
CA LEU A 188 3.17 -5.93 17.00
C LEU A 188 1.84 -6.67 16.95
N ALA A 189 0.72 -5.99 16.70
CA ALA A 189 -0.60 -6.62 16.59
C ALA A 189 -0.66 -7.61 15.41
N LYS A 190 -0.06 -7.24 14.26
CA LYS A 190 0.00 -8.11 13.07
C LYS A 190 0.83 -9.36 13.34
N TYR A 191 1.97 -9.23 14.01
CA TYR A 191 2.81 -10.38 14.36
C TYR A 191 2.15 -11.28 15.40
N VAL A 192 1.42 -10.70 16.37
CA VAL A 192 0.63 -11.48 17.34
C VAL A 192 -0.46 -12.27 16.64
N GLU A 193 -1.25 -11.65 15.75
CA GLU A 193 -2.26 -12.35 14.95
C GLU A 193 -1.62 -13.50 14.15
N ARG A 194 -0.55 -13.22 13.40
CA ARG A 194 0.13 -14.24 12.59
C ARG A 194 0.67 -15.40 13.42
N ALA A 195 1.18 -15.12 14.62
CA ALA A 195 1.66 -16.15 15.53
C ALA A 195 0.52 -17.01 16.10
N LEU A 196 -0.65 -16.42 16.36
CA LEU A 196 -1.83 -17.14 16.81
C LEU A 196 -2.42 -18.00 15.68
N GLU A 197 -2.54 -17.47 14.47
CA GLU A 197 -2.95 -18.25 13.29
C GLU A 197 -2.07 -19.49 13.10
N ALA A 198 -0.74 -19.31 13.11
CA ALA A 198 0.20 -20.42 12.95
C ALA A 198 0.13 -21.46 14.08
N ARG A 199 -0.32 -21.07 15.28
CA ARG A 199 -0.48 -21.99 16.43
C ARG A 199 -1.81 -22.74 16.42
N PHE A 200 -2.85 -22.15 15.85
CA PHE A 200 -4.20 -22.71 15.84
C PHE A 200 -4.60 -23.30 14.47
N GLU A 201 -3.81 -23.08 13.42
CA GLU A 201 -3.85 -23.87 12.19
C GLU A 201 -3.16 -25.23 12.41
N THR A 202 -3.92 -26.32 12.28
CA THR A 202 -3.32 -27.65 12.08
C THR A 202 -2.67 -27.64 10.69
N SER A 203 -1.38 -27.31 10.64
CA SER A 203 -0.49 -27.24 9.49
C SER A 203 -0.96 -27.93 8.19
N THR A 204 -1.34 -27.11 7.21
CA THR A 204 -1.07 -27.37 5.78
C THR A 204 -0.50 -26.12 5.11
N TYR A 205 0.51 -25.49 5.72
CA TYR A 205 1.23 -24.42 5.04
C TYR A 205 2.17 -24.99 3.96
N GLN A 206 1.87 -24.71 2.69
CA GLN A 206 2.82 -24.84 1.57
C GLN A 206 3.25 -23.45 1.10
N PRO A 207 4.55 -23.10 1.17
CA PRO A 207 5.07 -21.86 0.61
C PRO A 207 4.78 -21.74 -0.90
N ALA A 208 4.50 -20.53 -1.37
CA ALA A 208 4.19 -20.26 -2.77
C ALA A 208 5.28 -20.72 -3.77
N HIS A 209 6.55 -20.72 -3.34
CA HIS A 209 7.69 -21.16 -4.15
C HIS A 209 7.84 -22.70 -4.24
N LEU A 210 7.05 -23.47 -3.47
CA LEU A 210 7.02 -24.94 -3.53
C LEU A 210 5.78 -25.48 -4.25
N ARG A 211 4.94 -24.60 -4.85
CA ARG A 211 3.90 -25.01 -5.79
C ARG A 211 4.58 -25.44 -7.09
N GLN A 212 5.02 -26.70 -7.16
CA GLN A 212 5.42 -27.28 -8.43
C GLN A 212 4.18 -27.35 -9.33
N ASP A 213 4.20 -26.58 -10.42
CA ASP A 213 3.34 -26.82 -11.57
C ASP A 213 3.60 -28.23 -12.09
N SER A 214 2.83 -29.21 -11.61
CA SER A 214 2.81 -30.55 -12.16
C SER A 214 2.14 -30.51 -13.53
N ARG A 215 2.85 -30.01 -14.55
CA ARG A 215 2.58 -30.40 -15.93
C ARG A 215 2.90 -31.90 -16.04
N PRO A 216 1.98 -32.76 -16.47
CA PRO A 216 2.30 -34.17 -16.64
C PRO A 216 3.27 -34.31 -17.82
N SER A 217 4.53 -34.61 -17.50
CA SER A 217 5.52 -35.06 -18.47
C SER A 217 5.08 -36.41 -19.04
N ARG A 218 4.78 -36.45 -20.34
CA ARG A 218 4.68 -37.69 -21.12
C ARG A 218 6.05 -38.38 -21.19
N LEU A 219 5.99 -39.70 -21.40
CA LEU A 219 7.07 -40.70 -21.56
C LEU A 219 7.31 -41.46 -20.24
N SER A 220 7.23 -42.79 -20.15
CA SER A 220 7.03 -43.88 -21.13
C SER A 220 6.95 -45.18 -20.30
N GLN A 221 5.94 -46.03 -20.51
CA GLN A 221 5.95 -47.40 -19.97
C GLN A 221 6.49 -48.37 -21.04
N PRO A 222 7.44 -49.27 -20.70
CA PRO A 222 7.82 -50.36 -21.58
C PRO A 222 6.85 -51.54 -21.42
N GLY A 223 6.58 -52.20 -22.55
CA GLY A 223 5.43 -53.07 -22.77
C GLY A 223 5.42 -54.43 -22.09
N GLN A 224 4.23 -55.03 -22.14
CA GLN A 224 4.03 -56.48 -22.08
C GLN A 224 3.16 -56.90 -23.28
N PHE A 225 3.72 -57.74 -24.12
CA PHE A 225 3.05 -58.52 -25.16
C PHE A 225 2.52 -59.83 -24.53
N ASN A 226 1.23 -60.16 -24.71
CA ASN A 226 0.80 -61.26 -25.59
C ASN A 226 -0.74 -61.43 -25.65
N GLN A 227 -1.20 -61.79 -26.86
CA GLN A 227 -2.58 -61.90 -27.40
C GLN A 227 -3.32 -63.22 -26.98
N PRO A 228 -4.42 -63.71 -27.63
CA PRO A 228 -5.32 -63.14 -28.67
C PRO A 228 -6.84 -63.41 -28.52
N GLY A 229 -7.64 -62.65 -29.31
CA GLY A 229 -8.85 -63.17 -29.95
C GLY A 229 -10.14 -62.37 -29.71
N GLN A 230 -10.59 -61.60 -30.71
CA GLN A 230 -11.85 -61.86 -31.44
C GLN A 230 -12.13 -60.75 -32.48
N LEU A 231 -12.62 -61.21 -33.64
CA LEU A 231 -12.99 -60.47 -34.84
C LEU A 231 -14.36 -59.77 -34.70
N ASN A 232 -14.52 -58.62 -35.38
CA ASN A 232 -15.62 -58.25 -36.30
C ASN A 232 -15.59 -56.73 -36.53
N GLN A 233 -15.22 -56.24 -37.73
CA GLN A 233 -16.00 -56.05 -38.98
C GLN A 233 -16.69 -54.67 -39.09
N ALA A 234 -16.49 -54.08 -40.29
CA ALA A 234 -17.18 -52.96 -40.95
C ALA A 234 -16.93 -51.53 -40.41
N GLY A 235 -16.65 -50.48 -41.20
CA GLY A 235 -16.56 -50.33 -42.65
C GLY A 235 -16.38 -48.85 -43.04
N HIS A 236 -15.85 -48.62 -44.24
CA HIS A 236 -15.95 -47.42 -45.11
C HIS A 236 -15.13 -46.12 -44.83
N LEU A 237 -14.00 -46.05 -45.55
CA LEU A 237 -13.55 -45.02 -46.53
C LEU A 237 -14.42 -43.78 -46.75
N ASN A 238 -13.85 -42.56 -46.70
CA ASN A 238 -13.30 -41.84 -47.87
C ASN A 238 -12.84 -40.39 -47.54
N HIS A 239 -11.94 -39.88 -48.38
CA HIS A 239 -11.14 -38.65 -48.27
C HIS A 239 -11.64 -37.57 -49.28
N PRO A 240 -10.92 -36.47 -49.64
CA PRO A 240 -11.34 -35.06 -49.49
C PRO A 240 -11.45 -34.23 -50.82
N GLY A 241 -11.66 -32.89 -50.72
CA GLY A 241 -11.55 -31.89 -51.82
C GLY A 241 -12.53 -30.72 -51.58
N HIS A 242 -12.36 -29.43 -51.92
CA HIS A 242 -11.51 -28.61 -52.81
C HIS A 242 -11.57 -27.14 -52.25
N LEU A 243 -10.51 -26.31 -52.20
CA LEU A 243 -9.91 -25.42 -53.24
C LEU A 243 -10.85 -24.38 -53.90
N ASN A 244 -10.47 -23.09 -53.80
CA ASN A 244 -10.40 -21.99 -54.82
C ASN A 244 -10.25 -20.63 -54.06
N ALA A 245 -9.22 -19.76 -54.19
CA ALA A 245 -8.63 -19.03 -55.35
C ALA A 245 -9.72 -18.20 -56.09
N GLU A 246 -9.65 -16.90 -56.44
CA GLU A 246 -8.63 -15.86 -56.73
C GLU A 246 -9.42 -14.51 -56.77
N ALA A 247 -8.92 -13.39 -56.25
CA ALA A 247 -8.14 -12.31 -56.92
C ALA A 247 -8.87 -11.38 -57.92
N ALA A 248 -8.44 -10.10 -57.84
CA ALA A 248 -8.49 -8.99 -58.81
C ALA A 248 -9.64 -7.96 -58.74
N ILE A 249 -9.48 -6.64 -58.98
CA ILE A 249 -8.38 -5.67 -59.20
C ILE A 249 -9.02 -4.25 -59.13
N ALA A 250 -8.25 -3.28 -58.63
CA ALA A 250 -8.18 -1.80 -58.81
C ALA A 250 -9.30 -0.93 -59.45
N THR A 251 -9.50 0.27 -58.87
CA THR A 251 -9.46 1.62 -59.54
C THR A 251 -9.47 2.72 -58.44
N GLU A 252 -8.36 3.46 -58.24
CA GLU A 252 -8.12 4.88 -58.59
C GLU A 252 -9.17 5.92 -58.14
N GLY A 253 -8.71 7.05 -57.55
CA GLY A 253 -9.53 8.27 -57.46
C GLY A 253 -9.21 9.33 -56.39
N MET A 254 -8.05 9.98 -56.53
CA MET A 254 -7.61 11.35 -56.16
C MET A 254 -8.54 12.40 -55.48
N LEU A 255 -7.87 13.30 -54.73
CA LEU A 255 -8.17 14.72 -54.33
C LEU A 255 -9.04 14.90 -53.06
N ARG A 256 -8.66 15.63 -52.00
CA ARG A 256 -7.67 16.70 -51.74
C ARG A 256 -7.16 16.57 -50.30
#